data_AF-A0A928SFG4-F1
#
_entry.id   AF-A0A928SFG4-F1
#
_cell.length_a   1.000
_cell.length_b   1.000
_cell.length_c   1.000
_cell.angle_alpha   90.00
_cell.angle_beta   90.00
_cell.angle_gamma   90.00
#
_symmetry.space_group_name_H-M   'P 1'
#
loop_
_entity.id
_entity.type
_entity.pdbx_description
1 polymer ?
#
loop_
_entity_poly.entity_id
_entity_poly.type
_entity_poly.pdbx_seq_one_letter_code
_entity_poly.pdbx_strand_id
1 'polypeptide(L)'
;MTGIVIPDNLNVRWGPGLEYGYAGAVYKGDEVVILRRTPATDWLEVITPDDKQGWVGASYIGSIEGNLRLLPVVVIPPPPPLPTALPTGITPFDLDGPSAFGSLEASKDRWYAFSEKNKETVFILMFKPSLNGLQISILDQDQTNQWRTVGVGSLPAADRDGDLNTRELIWRGGPLILGKTYYLQLSNDSQETIEYCLMPKDVEKWDCP
;
A
#
# COMPACT_ATOMS: atom_id res chain seq x y z
N MET A 1 4.28 -14.27 19.33
CA MET A 1 5.44 -14.95 18.72
C MET A 1 6.34 -13.87 18.17
N THR A 2 7.64 -13.94 18.38
CA THR A 2 8.60 -12.93 17.91
C THR A 2 9.69 -13.59 17.08
N GLY A 3 10.42 -12.78 16.32
CA GLY A 3 11.61 -13.19 15.60
C GLY A 3 12.56 -12.01 15.39
N ILE A 4 13.82 -12.32 15.06
CA ILE A 4 14.88 -11.33 14.93
C ILE A 4 15.28 -11.15 13.48
N VAL A 5 15.38 -9.90 13.02
CA VAL A 5 15.79 -9.56 11.66
C VAL A 5 17.28 -9.85 11.46
N ILE A 6 17.61 -10.61 10.41
CA ILE A 6 18.99 -11.03 10.08
C ILE A 6 19.75 -10.01 9.22
N PRO A 7 19.20 -9.50 8.09
CA PRO A 7 19.96 -8.62 7.19
C PRO A 7 20.05 -7.19 7.72
N ASP A 8 21.07 -6.45 7.28
CA ASP A 8 21.30 -5.06 7.70
C ASP A 8 20.11 -4.14 7.38
N ASN A 9 19.41 -4.40 6.29
CA ASN A 9 18.16 -3.73 5.92
C ASN A 9 17.21 -4.75 5.26
N LEU A 10 15.98 -4.83 5.77
CA LEU A 10 14.90 -5.64 5.24
C LEU A 10 13.68 -4.77 4.95
N ASN A 11 13.26 -4.76 3.68
CA ASN A 11 12.03 -4.10 3.28
C ASN A 11 10.81 -4.86 3.84
N VAL A 12 9.96 -4.12 4.54
CA VAL A 12 8.60 -4.52 4.90
C VAL A 12 7.67 -4.10 3.76
N ARG A 13 6.74 -4.97 3.38
CA ARG A 13 5.86 -4.79 2.21
C ARG A 13 4.39 -4.88 2.61
N TRP A 14 3.50 -4.31 1.81
CA TRP A 14 2.06 -4.37 2.11
C TRP A 14 1.42 -5.73 1.86
N GLY A 15 2.10 -6.60 1.11
CA GLY A 15 1.68 -7.97 0.88
C GLY A 15 2.85 -8.93 0.66
N PRO A 16 2.56 -10.24 0.61
CA PRO A 16 3.55 -11.30 0.56
C PRO A 16 4.09 -11.49 -0.85
N GLY A 17 5.00 -10.63 -1.27
CA GLY A 17 5.59 -10.69 -2.60
C GLY A 17 6.44 -9.46 -2.93
N LEU A 18 7.29 -9.57 -3.95
CA LEU A 18 8.13 -8.44 -4.39
C LEU A 18 7.36 -7.39 -5.18
N GLU A 19 6.21 -7.79 -5.71
CA GLU A 19 5.26 -7.00 -6.47
C GLU A 19 4.41 -6.08 -5.57
N TYR A 20 4.31 -6.38 -4.28
CA TYR A 20 3.73 -5.47 -3.30
C TYR A 20 4.73 -4.39 -2.93
N GLY A 21 4.27 -3.14 -2.88
CA GLY A 21 5.15 -2.01 -2.62
C GLY A 21 5.64 -1.93 -1.17
N TYR A 22 6.51 -0.95 -0.95
CA TYR A 22 7.22 -0.71 0.29
C TYR A 22 6.28 -0.15 1.38
N ALA A 23 6.26 -0.81 2.54
CA ALA A 23 5.56 -0.39 3.76
C ALA A 23 6.50 0.26 4.78
N GLY A 24 7.78 -0.09 4.71
CA GLY A 24 8.78 0.35 5.67
C GLY A 24 10.02 -0.52 5.58
N ALA A 25 10.93 -0.33 6.53
CA ALA A 25 12.10 -1.19 6.67
C ALA A 25 12.29 -1.52 8.13
N VAL A 26 12.83 -2.72 8.37
CA VAL A 26 13.38 -3.14 9.65
C VAL A 26 14.85 -3.47 9.45
N TYR A 27 15.63 -3.34 10.51
CA TYR A 27 17.08 -3.45 10.47
C TYR A 27 17.56 -4.64 11.27
N LYS A 28 18.81 -5.04 11.01
CA LYS A 28 19.43 -6.18 11.70
C LYS A 28 19.32 -6.04 13.22
N GLY A 29 18.86 -7.10 13.87
CA GLY A 29 18.68 -7.16 15.31
C GLY A 29 17.35 -6.63 15.80
N ASP A 30 16.54 -5.99 14.95
CA ASP A 30 15.18 -5.62 15.31
C ASP A 30 14.36 -6.87 15.65
N GLU A 31 13.61 -6.79 16.73
CA GLU A 31 12.60 -7.77 17.07
C GLU A 31 11.26 -7.40 16.42
N VAL A 32 10.65 -8.35 15.74
CA VAL A 32 9.33 -8.20 15.13
C VAL A 32 8.34 -9.16 15.75
N VAL A 33 7.09 -8.73 15.93
CA VAL A 33 6.00 -9.62 16.38
C VAL A 33 5.41 -10.30 15.15
N ILE A 34 5.44 -11.63 15.11
CA ILE A 34 4.92 -12.42 13.99
C ILE A 34 3.45 -12.76 14.25
N LEU A 35 2.58 -12.33 13.33
CA LEU A 35 1.13 -12.49 13.44
C LEU A 35 0.61 -13.69 12.65
N ARG A 36 1.02 -13.80 11.37
CA ARG A 36 0.46 -14.75 10.39
C ARG A 36 1.50 -15.17 9.37
N ARG A 37 1.16 -16.16 8.55
CA ARG A 37 2.00 -16.64 7.43
C ARG A 37 1.19 -16.92 6.18
N THR A 38 1.86 -16.91 5.03
CA THR A 38 1.32 -17.49 3.79
C THR A 38 1.24 -19.03 3.88
N PRO A 39 0.47 -19.70 3.01
CA PRO A 39 0.40 -21.15 2.97
C PRO A 39 1.78 -21.82 2.80
N ALA A 40 2.62 -21.23 1.95
CA ALA A 40 3.99 -21.68 1.68
C ALA A 40 4.98 -21.33 2.80
N THR A 41 4.64 -20.43 3.73
CA THR A 41 5.53 -19.93 4.79
C THR A 41 6.79 -19.25 4.24
N ASP A 42 6.70 -18.70 3.04
CA ASP A 42 7.73 -17.88 2.41
C ASP A 42 7.63 -16.42 2.85
N TRP A 43 6.46 -15.99 3.34
CA TRP A 43 6.21 -14.66 3.87
C TRP A 43 5.51 -14.70 5.23
N LEU A 44 5.87 -13.75 6.09
CA LEU A 44 5.33 -13.55 7.43
C LEU A 44 4.72 -12.16 7.54
N GLU A 45 3.51 -12.09 8.09
CA GLU A 45 2.92 -10.82 8.52
C GLU A 45 3.44 -10.49 9.91
N VAL A 46 4.01 -9.29 10.06
CA VAL A 46 4.70 -8.85 11.26
C VAL A 46 4.25 -7.46 11.71
N ILE A 47 4.41 -7.17 13.00
CA ILE A 47 4.43 -5.82 13.56
C ILE A 47 5.90 -5.46 13.81
N THR A 48 6.33 -4.32 13.27
CA THR A 48 7.67 -3.76 13.41
C THR A 48 7.84 -3.02 14.76
N PRO A 49 9.06 -2.69 15.18
CA PRO A 49 9.29 -1.89 16.40
C PRO A 49 8.64 -0.51 16.40
N ASP A 50 8.35 0.06 15.23
CA ASP A 50 7.62 1.32 15.06
C ASP A 50 6.10 1.13 14.88
N ASP A 51 5.57 0.01 15.38
CA ASP A 51 4.15 -0.37 15.40
C ASP A 51 3.47 -0.45 14.02
N LYS A 52 4.25 -0.65 12.95
CA LYS A 52 3.70 -0.85 11.60
C LYS A 52 3.48 -2.32 11.32
N GLN A 53 2.34 -2.63 10.72
CA GLN A 53 2.02 -3.98 10.27
C GLN A 53 2.36 -4.14 8.78
N GLY A 54 3.03 -5.24 8.42
CA GLY A 54 3.34 -5.57 7.03
C GLY A 54 3.96 -6.95 6.86
N TRP A 55 4.42 -7.24 5.65
CA TRP A 55 4.93 -8.54 5.23
C TRP A 55 6.43 -8.53 4.99
N VAL A 56 7.11 -9.55 5.48
CA VAL A 56 8.55 -9.77 5.29
C VAL A 56 8.80 -11.20 4.82
N GLY A 57 9.87 -11.40 4.04
CA GLY A 57 10.28 -12.75 3.64
C GLY A 57 10.69 -13.57 4.86
N ALA A 58 10.10 -14.74 5.04
CA ALA A 58 10.31 -15.59 6.22
C ALA A 58 11.79 -15.99 6.39
N SER A 59 12.53 -16.13 5.27
CA SER A 59 13.96 -16.44 5.26
C SER A 59 14.85 -15.37 5.87
N TYR A 60 14.34 -14.16 6.08
CA TYR A 60 15.08 -13.03 6.66
C TYR A 60 14.82 -12.84 8.16
N ILE A 61 13.91 -13.63 8.74
CA ILE A 61 13.60 -13.63 10.17
C ILE A 61 14.23 -14.87 10.80
N GLY A 62 15.23 -14.64 11.65
CA GLY A 62 15.90 -15.64 12.47
C GLY A 62 15.28 -15.77 13.87
N SER A 63 16.01 -16.44 14.77
CA SER A 63 15.70 -16.62 16.20
C SER A 63 14.21 -16.53 16.56
N ILE A 64 13.40 -17.39 15.92
CA ILE A 64 11.95 -17.34 16.08
C ILE A 64 11.58 -18.02 17.39
N GLU A 65 10.97 -17.24 18.30
CA GLU A 65 10.48 -17.75 19.57
C GLU A 65 9.11 -18.39 19.40
N GLY A 66 9.11 -19.66 19.00
CA GLY A 66 7.92 -20.50 18.88
C GLY A 66 7.88 -21.33 17.61
N ASN A 67 6.70 -21.86 17.28
CA ASN A 67 6.51 -22.72 16.11
C ASN A 67 5.62 -22.02 15.07
N LEU A 68 6.24 -21.55 13.97
CA LEU A 68 5.54 -20.89 12.85
C LEU A 68 4.34 -21.67 12.30
N ARG A 69 4.32 -23.00 12.44
CA ARG A 69 3.20 -23.82 11.96
C ARG A 69 1.90 -23.57 12.72
N LEU A 70 1.98 -23.02 13.94
CA LEU A 70 0.83 -22.68 14.77
C LEU A 70 0.24 -21.31 14.43
N LEU A 71 0.91 -20.52 13.57
CA LEU A 71 0.38 -19.24 13.14
C LEU A 71 -0.82 -19.42 12.19
N PRO A 72 -1.81 -18.53 12.26
CA PRO A 72 -2.87 -18.45 11.27
C PRO A 72 -2.29 -18.34 9.86
N VAL A 73 -2.85 -19.14 8.94
CA VAL A 73 -2.53 -19.05 7.52
C VAL A 73 -3.48 -18.07 6.87
N VAL A 74 -2.94 -17.10 6.16
CA VAL A 74 -3.70 -16.15 5.33
C VAL A 74 -3.42 -16.44 3.86
N VAL A 75 -4.50 -16.61 3.10
CA VAL A 75 -4.44 -16.72 1.64
C VAL A 75 -4.66 -15.31 1.10
N ILE A 76 -3.60 -14.70 0.58
CA ILE A 76 -3.69 -13.39 -0.08
C ILE A 76 -3.85 -13.68 -1.57
N PRO A 77 -4.89 -13.12 -2.23
CA PRO A 77 -4.97 -13.20 -3.68
C PRO A 77 -3.72 -12.55 -4.27
N PRO A 78 -3.12 -13.14 -5.33
CA PRO A 78 -2.03 -12.49 -6.03
C PRO A 78 -2.50 -11.10 -6.44
N PRO A 79 -1.63 -10.07 -6.36
CA PRO A 79 -2.04 -8.75 -6.75
C PRO A 79 -2.38 -8.77 -8.25
N PRO A 80 -3.28 -7.86 -8.69
CA PRO A 80 -3.64 -7.78 -10.09
C PRO A 80 -2.38 -7.69 -10.98
N PRO A 81 -2.34 -8.40 -12.13
CA PRO A 81 -1.23 -8.25 -13.05
C PRO A 81 -1.11 -6.79 -13.47
N LEU A 82 0.13 -6.28 -13.56
CA LEU A 82 0.33 -4.92 -14.07
C LEU A 82 -0.30 -4.79 -15.47
N PRO A 83 -0.91 -3.64 -15.79
CA PRO A 83 -1.50 -3.45 -17.11
C PRO A 83 -0.47 -3.66 -18.22
N THR A 84 -0.83 -4.32 -19.31
CA THR A 84 0.05 -4.42 -20.49
C THR A 84 -0.10 -3.21 -21.43
N ALA A 85 -1.21 -2.48 -21.31
CA ALA A 85 -1.53 -1.29 -22.09
C ALA A 85 -1.89 -0.13 -21.15
N LEU A 86 -1.85 1.10 -21.66
CA LEU A 86 -2.33 2.25 -20.92
C LEU A 86 -3.81 2.06 -20.58
N PRO A 87 -4.20 2.17 -19.30
CA PRO A 87 -5.59 2.08 -18.90
C PRO A 87 -6.45 3.06 -19.70
N THR A 88 -7.65 2.64 -20.08
CA THR A 88 -8.67 3.55 -20.62
C THR A 88 -9.35 4.29 -19.47
N GLY A 89 -9.71 5.56 -19.69
CA GLY A 89 -10.41 6.35 -18.66
C GLY A 89 -9.52 6.91 -17.55
N ILE A 90 -8.23 7.15 -17.83
CA ILE A 90 -7.32 7.82 -16.89
C ILE A 90 -7.80 9.25 -16.64
N THR A 91 -8.03 9.57 -15.38
CA THR A 91 -8.45 10.92 -14.96
C THR A 91 -7.22 11.76 -14.60
N PRO A 92 -7.03 12.95 -15.18
CA PRO A 92 -5.98 13.86 -14.72
C PRO A 92 -6.20 14.24 -13.25
N PHE A 93 -5.13 14.21 -12.46
CA PHE A 93 -5.12 14.59 -11.05
C PHE A 93 -4.06 15.65 -10.82
N ASP A 94 -4.51 16.86 -10.54
CA ASP A 94 -3.62 17.99 -10.26
C ASP A 94 -3.26 18.01 -8.77
N LEU A 95 -1.96 17.96 -8.47
CA LEU A 95 -1.45 17.97 -7.10
C LEU A 95 -1.74 19.28 -6.36
N ASP A 96 -2.00 20.37 -7.08
CA ASP A 96 -2.40 21.65 -6.49
C ASP A 96 -3.94 21.87 -6.57
N GLY A 97 -4.65 20.89 -7.11
CA GLY A 97 -6.08 20.94 -7.37
C GLY A 97 -6.95 20.48 -6.19
N PRO A 98 -8.27 20.40 -6.42
CA PRO A 98 -9.19 19.84 -5.43
C PRO A 98 -9.01 18.33 -5.29
N SER A 99 -9.49 17.79 -4.17
CA SER A 99 -9.62 16.35 -3.97
C SER A 99 -10.53 15.72 -5.02
N ALA A 100 -10.20 14.51 -5.46
CA ALA A 100 -11.03 13.73 -6.38
C ALA A 100 -11.92 12.77 -5.60
N PHE A 101 -13.23 12.84 -5.80
CA PHE A 101 -14.19 11.92 -5.20
C PHE A 101 -14.72 10.92 -6.23
N GLY A 102 -15.21 9.77 -5.76
CA GLY A 102 -15.94 8.85 -6.60
C GLY A 102 -16.41 7.60 -5.89
N SER A 103 -17.03 6.71 -6.66
CA SER A 103 -17.38 5.36 -6.23
C SER A 103 -16.58 4.34 -7.03
N LEU A 104 -16.12 3.28 -6.36
CA LEU A 104 -15.39 2.19 -6.98
C LEU A 104 -16.06 0.86 -6.62
N GLU A 105 -16.61 0.21 -7.64
CA GLU A 105 -17.25 -1.10 -7.50
C GLU A 105 -16.27 -2.18 -7.04
N ALA A 106 -16.82 -3.27 -6.49
CA ALA A 106 -16.06 -4.45 -6.11
C ALA A 106 -15.26 -5.03 -7.29
N SER A 107 -14.02 -5.44 -7.03
CA SER A 107 -13.09 -6.02 -8.02
C SER A 107 -12.84 -5.13 -9.24
N LYS A 108 -12.87 -3.80 -9.06
CA LYS A 108 -12.57 -2.81 -10.10
C LYS A 108 -11.39 -1.93 -9.73
N ASP A 109 -10.80 -1.34 -10.77
CA ASP A 109 -9.75 -0.34 -10.66
C ASP A 109 -10.22 1.04 -11.12
N ARG A 110 -9.62 2.08 -10.55
CA ARG A 110 -9.70 3.45 -11.06
C ARG A 110 -8.31 4.05 -11.21
N TRP A 111 -8.15 4.82 -12.28
CA TRP A 111 -6.86 5.32 -12.71
C TRP A 111 -6.80 6.85 -12.73
N TYR A 112 -5.72 7.37 -12.16
CA TYR A 112 -5.38 8.79 -12.20
C TYR A 112 -3.98 8.98 -12.80
N ALA A 113 -3.75 10.12 -13.45
CA ALA A 113 -2.42 10.55 -13.87
C ALA A 113 -2.07 11.87 -13.22
N PHE A 114 -0.87 11.97 -12.66
CA PHE A 114 -0.33 13.18 -12.05
C PHE A 114 1.12 13.41 -12.50
N SER A 115 1.60 14.64 -12.38
CA SER A 115 3.01 14.96 -12.63
C SER A 115 3.65 15.45 -11.34
N GLU A 116 4.84 14.94 -11.02
CA GLU A 116 5.59 15.36 -9.84
C GLU A 116 6.00 16.84 -9.94
N LYS A 117 5.78 17.62 -8.87
CA LYS A 117 6.06 19.07 -8.81
C LYS A 117 7.01 19.48 -7.68
N ASN A 118 7.06 18.78 -6.55
CA ASN A 118 7.66 19.25 -5.29
C ASN A 118 8.65 18.27 -4.61
N LYS A 119 9.11 17.21 -5.30
CA LYS A 119 10.08 16.17 -4.83
C LYS A 119 9.59 15.28 -3.68
N GLU A 120 8.59 15.73 -2.92
CA GLU A 120 7.86 14.97 -1.93
C GLU A 120 6.37 15.05 -2.27
N THR A 121 5.78 13.91 -2.63
CA THR A 121 4.37 13.82 -2.96
C THR A 121 3.66 12.96 -1.91
N VAL A 122 2.48 13.41 -1.49
CA VAL A 122 1.62 12.72 -0.56
C VAL A 122 0.24 12.56 -1.19
N PHE A 123 -0.31 11.35 -1.10
CA PHE A 123 -1.72 11.09 -1.35
C PHE A 123 -2.36 10.58 -0.09
N ILE A 124 -3.56 11.06 0.20
CA ILE A 124 -4.43 10.43 1.18
C ILE A 124 -5.68 9.97 0.45
N LEU A 125 -6.01 8.70 0.59
CA LEU A 125 -7.28 8.16 0.19
C LEU A 125 -8.07 7.85 1.44
N MET A 126 -9.18 8.53 1.64
CA MET A 126 -10.18 8.08 2.60
C MET A 126 -11.29 7.35 1.85
N PHE A 127 -11.87 6.33 2.44
CA PHE A 127 -12.97 5.58 1.82
C PHE A 127 -13.93 5.00 2.85
N LYS A 128 -15.16 4.77 2.41
CA LYS A 128 -16.20 4.11 3.18
C LYS A 128 -16.97 3.11 2.30
N PRO A 129 -17.47 1.99 2.86
CA PRO A 129 -17.29 1.57 4.25
C PRO A 129 -15.83 1.16 4.54
N SER A 130 -15.49 1.13 5.83
CA SER A 130 -14.17 0.69 6.31
C SER A 130 -13.95 -0.79 5.99
N LEU A 131 -13.13 -1.07 4.97
CA LEU A 131 -12.90 -2.41 4.43
C LEU A 131 -11.41 -2.74 4.30
N ASN A 132 -11.08 -4.03 4.31
CA ASN A 132 -9.80 -4.55 3.86
C ASN A 132 -9.84 -4.76 2.33
N GLY A 133 -8.66 -4.83 1.70
CA GLY A 133 -8.56 -5.15 0.26
C GLY A 133 -8.61 -3.93 -0.65
N LEU A 134 -8.43 -2.72 -0.11
CA LEU A 134 -8.18 -1.53 -0.91
C LEU A 134 -6.69 -1.26 -1.00
N GLN A 135 -6.21 -0.89 -2.20
CA GLN A 135 -4.80 -0.58 -2.43
C GLN A 135 -4.64 0.64 -3.32
N ILE A 136 -3.69 1.51 -2.97
CA ILE A 136 -3.17 2.54 -3.88
C ILE A 136 -1.85 2.02 -4.42
N SER A 137 -1.64 2.06 -5.73
CA SER A 137 -0.35 1.80 -6.35
C SER A 137 0.05 3.01 -7.18
N ILE A 138 1.28 3.49 -6.99
CA ILE A 138 1.90 4.48 -7.86
C ILE A 138 2.78 3.73 -8.83
N LEU A 139 2.50 3.91 -10.10
CA LEU A 139 3.21 3.29 -11.20
C LEU A 139 3.82 4.35 -12.09
N ASP A 140 4.88 3.99 -12.78
CA ASP A 140 5.28 4.68 -13.99
C ASP A 140 5.46 3.70 -15.13
N GLN A 141 5.38 4.28 -16.32
CA GLN A 141 5.64 3.59 -17.55
C GLN A 141 7.05 3.98 -18.00
N ASP A 142 7.90 2.98 -18.23
CA ASP A 142 9.23 3.20 -18.78
C ASP A 142 9.17 3.49 -20.30
N GLN A 143 10.32 3.79 -20.89
CA GLN A 143 10.42 4.11 -22.32
C GLN A 143 10.05 2.94 -23.25
N THR A 144 9.93 1.73 -22.70
CA THR A 144 9.55 0.50 -23.42
C THR A 144 8.08 0.12 -23.22
N ASN A 145 7.29 1.03 -22.64
CA ASN A 145 5.89 0.83 -22.26
C ASN A 145 5.68 -0.25 -21.17
N GLN A 146 6.74 -0.67 -20.47
CA GLN A 146 6.59 -1.55 -19.32
C GLN A 146 6.26 -0.74 -18.08
N TRP A 147 5.36 -1.30 -17.28
CA TRP A 147 4.93 -0.71 -16.04
C TRP A 147 5.81 -1.18 -14.89
N ARG A 148 6.15 -0.28 -13.98
CA ARG A 148 6.80 -0.63 -12.71
C ARG A 148 6.11 0.09 -11.55
N THR A 149 5.98 -0.60 -10.43
CA THR A 149 5.47 -0.02 -9.19
C THR A 149 6.56 0.80 -8.54
N VAL A 150 6.32 2.09 -8.33
CA VAL A 150 7.24 3.02 -7.67
C VAL A 150 6.81 3.37 -6.24
N GLY A 151 5.59 2.99 -5.85
CA GLY A 151 5.10 3.16 -4.49
C GLY A 151 3.72 2.54 -4.30
N VAL A 152 3.32 2.28 -3.05
CA VAL A 152 1.95 1.83 -2.73
C VAL A 152 1.47 2.47 -1.43
N GLY A 153 0.17 2.74 -1.34
CA GLY A 153 -0.47 3.33 -0.18
C GLY A 153 -0.38 2.43 1.05
N SER A 154 -0.33 3.07 2.20
CA SER A 154 -0.12 2.50 3.53
C SER A 154 -1.30 2.81 4.43
N LEU A 155 -1.79 1.86 5.22
CA LEU A 155 -2.73 2.20 6.28
C LEU A 155 -1.99 3.01 7.36
N PRO A 156 -2.52 4.15 7.85
CA PRO A 156 -1.93 4.81 9.01
C PRO A 156 -2.09 3.92 10.25
N ALA A 157 -1.19 4.09 11.22
CA ALA A 157 -1.23 3.36 12.50
C ALA A 157 -2.45 3.71 13.37
N ALA A 158 -3.11 4.84 13.08
CA ALA A 158 -4.31 5.29 13.75
C ALA A 158 -5.31 5.82 12.72
N ASP A 159 -6.59 5.55 12.97
CA ASP A 159 -7.70 6.30 12.39
C ASP A 159 -7.52 7.79 12.75
N ARG A 160 -7.26 8.65 11.75
CA ARG A 160 -6.93 10.07 11.98
C ARG A 160 -8.17 10.93 12.14
N ASP A 161 -9.31 10.54 11.56
CA ASP A 161 -10.56 11.29 11.64
C ASP A 161 -11.49 10.77 12.76
N GLY A 162 -11.22 9.57 13.29
CA GLY A 162 -11.95 8.97 14.40
C GLY A 162 -13.31 8.40 14.01
N ASP A 163 -13.59 8.27 12.71
CA ASP A 163 -14.79 7.64 12.19
C ASP A 163 -14.54 6.16 11.86
N LEU A 164 -15.11 5.28 12.69
CA LEU A 164 -15.02 3.84 12.49
C LEU A 164 -15.66 3.33 11.18
N ASN A 165 -16.43 4.18 10.48
CA ASN A 165 -17.03 3.85 9.18
C ASN A 165 -16.12 4.20 8.00
N THR A 166 -15.10 5.04 8.20
CA THR A 166 -14.11 5.38 7.19
C THR A 166 -12.84 4.58 7.42
N ARG A 167 -12.00 4.56 6.39
CA ARG A 167 -10.63 4.07 6.48
C ARG A 167 -9.75 4.90 5.58
N GLU A 168 -8.48 4.97 5.94
CA GLU A 168 -7.51 5.82 5.27
C GLU A 168 -6.34 5.00 4.73
N LEU A 169 -5.89 5.34 3.53
CA LEU A 169 -4.62 4.91 2.96
C LEU A 169 -3.80 6.14 2.62
N ILE A 170 -2.60 6.22 3.16
CA ILE A 170 -1.65 7.29 2.91
C ILE A 170 -0.53 6.74 2.04
N TRP A 171 -0.27 7.39 0.92
CA TRP A 171 1.00 7.25 0.23
C TRP A 171 1.85 8.47 0.55
N ARG A 172 3.04 8.26 1.11
CA ARG A 172 4.09 9.29 1.19
C ARG A 172 5.31 8.75 0.49
N GLY A 173 5.84 9.48 -0.49
CA GLY A 173 7.02 8.99 -1.20
C GLY A 173 7.85 10.11 -1.83
N GLY A 174 9.16 9.87 -1.86
CA GLY A 174 10.13 10.66 -2.58
C GLY A 174 11.48 9.95 -2.69
N PRO A 175 12.29 10.26 -3.73
CA PRO A 175 12.04 11.26 -4.75
C PRO A 175 11.44 10.66 -6.03
N LEU A 176 10.25 11.12 -6.41
CA LEU A 176 9.78 11.01 -7.79
C LEU A 176 10.56 12.01 -8.67
N ILE A 177 10.64 11.72 -9.97
CA ILE A 177 11.37 12.56 -10.91
C ILE A 177 10.51 13.79 -11.23
N LEU A 178 11.01 14.98 -10.90
CA LEU A 178 10.33 16.25 -11.16
C LEU A 178 9.91 16.37 -12.64
N GLY A 179 8.65 16.74 -12.87
CA GLY A 179 8.07 16.89 -14.20
C GLY A 179 7.76 15.57 -14.92
N LYS A 180 8.04 14.41 -14.31
CA LYS A 180 7.63 13.11 -14.85
C LYS A 180 6.17 12.82 -14.50
N THR A 181 5.44 12.26 -15.46
CA THR A 181 4.09 11.71 -15.26
C THR A 181 4.14 10.35 -14.59
N TYR A 182 3.30 10.18 -13.57
CA TYR A 182 3.05 8.95 -12.84
C TYR A 182 1.56 8.63 -12.87
N TYR A 183 1.25 7.38 -12.58
CA TYR A 183 -0.11 6.85 -12.59
C TYR A 183 -0.46 6.31 -11.22
N LEU A 184 -1.58 6.74 -10.68
CA LEU A 184 -2.14 6.20 -9.44
C LEU A 184 -3.26 5.23 -9.81
N GLN A 185 -3.08 3.97 -9.45
CA GLN A 185 -4.09 2.93 -9.53
C GLN A 185 -4.72 2.77 -8.16
N LEU A 186 -6.02 2.99 -8.07
CA LEU A 186 -6.84 2.60 -6.93
C LEU A 186 -7.51 1.27 -7.26
N SER A 187 -7.18 0.22 -6.50
CA SER A 187 -7.74 -1.13 -6.68
C SER A 187 -8.66 -1.48 -5.51
N ASN A 188 -9.85 -1.98 -5.84
CA ASN A 188 -10.81 -2.50 -4.89
C ASN A 188 -10.94 -4.02 -5.02
N ASP A 189 -10.12 -4.77 -4.28
CA ASP A 189 -10.16 -6.24 -4.24
C ASP A 189 -11.20 -6.78 -3.24
N SER A 190 -11.98 -5.88 -2.61
CA SER A 190 -13.09 -6.28 -1.75
C SER A 190 -14.30 -6.75 -2.57
N GLN A 191 -15.29 -7.28 -1.86
CA GLN A 191 -16.57 -7.70 -2.43
C GLN A 191 -17.66 -6.62 -2.34
N GLU A 192 -17.29 -5.42 -1.89
CA GLU A 192 -18.21 -4.31 -1.67
C GLU A 192 -17.79 -3.08 -2.47
N THR A 193 -18.78 -2.30 -2.91
CA THR A 193 -18.53 -1.01 -3.53
C THR A 193 -18.14 -0.01 -2.45
N ILE A 194 -17.13 0.81 -2.74
CA ILE A 194 -16.72 1.91 -1.87
C ILE A 194 -17.09 3.26 -2.47
N GLU A 195 -17.24 4.25 -1.60
CA GLU A 195 -17.07 5.66 -1.91
C GLU A 195 -15.71 6.10 -1.39
N TYR A 196 -14.97 6.89 -2.16
CA TYR A 196 -13.65 7.35 -1.78
C TYR A 196 -13.44 8.82 -2.08
N CYS A 197 -12.46 9.37 -1.37
CA CYS A 197 -11.89 10.66 -1.65
C CYS A 197 -10.36 10.58 -1.69
N LEU A 198 -9.79 10.96 -2.83
CA LEU A 198 -8.36 11.04 -3.08
C LEU A 198 -7.90 12.49 -2.95
N MET A 199 -7.05 12.76 -1.97
CA MET A 199 -6.55 14.08 -1.62
C MET A 199 -5.07 14.21 -2.02
N PRO A 200 -4.67 15.31 -2.66
CA PRO A 200 -3.29 15.52 -3.13
C PRO A 200 -2.34 16.09 -2.06
N LYS A 201 -2.83 16.28 -0.84
CA LYS A 201 -2.08 16.87 0.29
C LYS A 201 -2.47 16.18 1.59
N ASP A 202 -1.64 16.36 2.60
CA ASP A 202 -1.92 15.88 3.95
C ASP A 202 -3.10 16.67 4.54
N VAL A 203 -4.24 15.99 4.71
CA VAL A 203 -5.45 16.52 5.31
C VAL A 203 -5.81 15.60 6.48
N GLU A 204 -6.18 16.21 7.61
CA GLU A 204 -6.47 15.49 8.86
C GLU A 204 -7.94 15.08 9.02
N LYS A 205 -8.83 15.53 8.12
CA LYS A 205 -10.27 15.29 8.20
C LYS A 205 -10.87 15.03 6.82
N TRP A 206 -11.97 14.28 6.81
CA TRP A 206 -12.80 14.10 5.63
C TRP A 206 -13.38 15.44 5.18
N ASP A 207 -12.75 16.05 4.18
CA ASP A 207 -13.17 17.33 3.56
C ASP A 207 -13.98 17.10 2.27
N CYS A 208 -14.52 15.89 2.07
CA CYS A 208 -15.16 15.50 0.82
C CYS A 208 -16.70 15.50 0.96
N PRO A 209 -17.44 15.90 -0.10
CA PRO A 209 -18.88 16.12 -0.04
C PRO A 209 -19.69 14.85 0.23
#